data_AF-A0A2E7CG63-F1
#
_entry.id   AF-A0A2E7CG63-F1
#
_cell.length_a   1.000
_cell.length_b   1.000
_cell.length_c   1.000
_cell.angle_alpha   90.00
_cell.angle_beta   90.00
_cell.angle_gamma   90.00
#
_symmetry.space_group_name_H-M   'P 1'
#
loop_
_entity.id
_entity.type
_entity.pdbx_description
1 polymer ?
#
loop_
_entity_poly.entity_id
_entity_poly.type
_entity_poly.pdbx_seq_one_letter_code
_entity_poly.pdbx_strand_id
1 'polypeptide(L)'
;MDTAFPDESTERLFQLIHMLQRTALLNLGHLPHPEGGFRFNLPEAKEAIDLIGALQTTTKGNLDAKSHALLDGLLSELRLQFVKAPARQRQLEEEERDAETVKQTFASPRDGPTESL
;
A
#
# COMPACT_ATOMS: atom_id res chain seq x y z
N MET A 1 -19.84 -4.22 27.39
CA MET A 1 -19.09 -3.47 26.36
C MET A 1 -19.54 -4.04 25.03
N ASP A 2 -20.04 -3.20 24.11
CA ASP A 2 -20.30 -3.63 22.73
C ASP A 2 -18.96 -4.03 22.10
N THR A 3 -18.69 -5.33 22.04
CA THR A 3 -17.52 -5.82 21.32
C THR A 3 -17.79 -5.64 19.83
N ALA A 4 -16.82 -5.08 19.09
CA ALA A 4 -16.97 -4.84 17.66
C ALA A 4 -17.23 -6.15 16.86
N PHE A 5 -16.82 -7.27 17.45
CA PHE A 5 -16.89 -8.64 16.93
C PHE A 5 -17.72 -9.56 17.84
N PRO A 6 -18.30 -10.65 17.29
CA PRO A 6 -19.18 -11.57 18.02
C PRO A 6 -18.47 -12.43 19.07
N ASP A 7 -17.19 -12.71 18.89
CA ASP A 7 -16.39 -13.55 19.79
C ASP A 7 -14.88 -13.23 19.69
N GLU A 8 -14.11 -13.74 20.65
CA GLU A 8 -12.66 -13.51 20.76
C GLU A 8 -11.88 -14.12 19.58
N SER A 9 -12.32 -15.24 19.01
CA SER A 9 -11.63 -15.87 17.88
C SER A 9 -11.77 -15.01 16.63
N THR A 10 -12.97 -14.48 16.39
CA THR A 10 -13.21 -13.51 15.32
C THR A 10 -12.36 -12.25 15.52
N GLU A 11 -12.28 -11.71 16.73
CA GLU A 11 -11.41 -10.56 17.02
C GLU A 11 -9.93 -10.84 16.69
N ARG A 12 -9.39 -11.99 17.12
CA ARG A 12 -8.00 -12.39 16.85
C ARG A 12 -7.73 -12.59 15.36
N LEU A 13 -8.69 -13.14 14.61
CA LEU A 13 -8.61 -13.25 13.16
C LEU A 13 -8.49 -11.87 12.51
N PHE A 14 -9.28 -10.89 12.94
CA PHE A 14 -9.20 -9.53 12.41
C PHE A 14 -7.89 -8.82 12.78
N GLN A 15 -7.32 -9.09 13.95
CA GLN A 15 -5.98 -8.62 14.30
C GLN A 15 -4.92 -9.14 13.32
N LEU A 16 -4.97 -10.44 12.96
CA LEU A 16 -4.09 -11.03 11.95
C LEU A 16 -4.30 -10.40 10.56
N ILE A 17 -5.56 -10.22 10.14
CA ILE A 17 -5.90 -9.56 8.87
C ILE A 17 -5.35 -8.13 8.83
N HIS A 18 -5.43 -7.39 9.94
CA HIS A 18 -4.84 -6.05 10.01
C HIS A 18 -3.31 -6.03 9.95
N MET A 19 -2.64 -7.07 10.48
CA MET A 19 -1.19 -7.21 10.31
C MET A 19 -0.84 -7.42 8.83
N LEU A 20 -1.56 -8.31 8.13
CA LEU A 20 -1.38 -8.54 6.69
C LEU A 20 -1.74 -7.30 5.86
N GLN A 21 -2.79 -6.57 6.22
CA GLN A 21 -3.18 -5.31 5.59
C GLN A 21 -2.04 -4.29 5.68
N ARG A 22 -1.40 -4.14 6.85
CA ARG A 22 -0.26 -3.25 7.01
C ARG A 22 0.91 -3.67 6.13
N THR A 23 1.20 -4.97 6.04
CA THR A 23 2.21 -5.49 5.12
C THR A 23 1.89 -5.15 3.67
N ALA A 24 0.63 -5.31 3.23
CA ALA A 24 0.21 -4.93 1.89
C ALA A 24 0.40 -3.42 1.65
N LEU A 25 -0.10 -2.57 2.54
CA LEU A 25 0.02 -1.12 2.43
C LEU A 25 1.47 -0.61 2.42
N LEU A 26 2.33 -1.22 3.23
CA LEU A 26 3.77 -0.92 3.24
C LEU A 26 4.39 -1.20 1.88
N ASN A 27 4.15 -2.39 1.33
CA ASN A 27 4.70 -2.81 0.04
C ASN A 27 4.01 -2.14 -1.17
N LEU A 28 2.85 -1.53 -0.98
CA LEU A 28 2.19 -0.67 -1.96
C LEU A 28 2.66 0.80 -1.89
N GLY A 29 3.64 1.13 -1.04
CA GLY A 29 4.13 2.51 -0.87
C GLY A 29 3.09 3.45 -0.25
N HIS A 30 2.10 2.93 0.51
CA HIS A 30 1.16 3.74 1.27
C HIS A 30 1.66 4.08 2.67
N LEU A 31 2.63 3.33 3.18
CA LEU A 31 3.24 3.57 4.49
C LEU A 31 4.75 3.79 4.31
N PRO A 32 5.37 4.63 5.16
CA PRO A 32 6.81 4.81 5.15
C PRO A 32 7.51 3.52 5.59
N HIS A 33 8.63 3.19 4.92
CA HIS A 33 9.49 2.10 5.35
C HIS A 33 10.26 2.48 6.62
N PRO A 34 10.49 1.56 7.58
CA PRO A 34 11.28 1.85 8.78
C PRO A 34 12.69 2.37 8.49
N GLU A 35 13.26 1.96 7.36
CA GLU A 35 14.58 2.40 6.87
C GLU A 35 14.54 3.75 6.12
N GLY A 36 13.37 4.39 6.02
CA GLY A 36 13.16 5.65 5.31
C GLY A 36 12.60 5.48 3.90
N GLY A 37 11.85 6.49 3.47
CA GLY A 37 11.22 6.56 2.14
C GLY A 37 10.00 5.66 1.96
N PHE A 38 9.44 5.69 0.75
CA PHE A 38 8.40 4.77 0.30
C PHE A 38 9.03 3.72 -0.60
N ARG A 39 8.75 2.44 -0.35
CA ARG A 39 9.22 1.35 -1.20
C ARG A 39 8.03 0.64 -1.81
N PHE A 40 8.15 0.33 -3.10
CA PHE A 40 7.17 -0.47 -3.83
C PHE A 40 7.72 -1.88 -4.00
N ASN A 41 7.00 -2.86 -3.49
CA ASN A 41 7.25 -4.28 -3.71
C ASN A 41 5.91 -4.97 -4.02
N LEU A 42 5.46 -4.81 -5.26
CA LEU A 42 4.17 -5.33 -5.70
C LEU A 42 4.03 -6.85 -5.52
N PRO A 43 5.06 -7.69 -5.75
CA PRO A 43 4.98 -9.11 -5.41
C PRO A 43 4.60 -9.38 -3.94
N GLU A 44 5.29 -8.76 -2.98
CA GLU A 44 4.98 -8.93 -1.54
C GLU A 44 3.60 -8.37 -1.17
N ALA A 45 3.21 -7.25 -1.78
CA ALA A 45 1.87 -6.70 -1.59
C ALA A 45 0.78 -7.67 -2.07
N LYS A 46 1.00 -8.30 -3.23
CA LYS A 46 0.08 -9.30 -3.79
C LYS A 46 -0.04 -10.50 -2.89
N GLU A 47 1.07 -11.05 -2.41
CA GLU A 47 1.05 -12.22 -1.50
C GLU A 47 0.27 -11.92 -0.21
N ALA A 48 0.46 -10.74 0.39
CA ALA A 48 -0.34 -10.34 1.55
C ALA A 48 -1.84 -10.26 1.26
N ILE A 49 -2.23 -9.71 0.10
CA ILE A 49 -3.64 -9.63 -0.35
C ILE A 49 -4.22 -11.02 -0.60
N ASP A 50 -3.45 -11.92 -1.22
CA ASP A 50 -3.87 -13.28 -1.52
C ASP A 50 -4.03 -14.11 -0.24
N LEU A 51 -3.15 -13.92 0.76
CA LEU A 51 -3.31 -14.54 2.08
C LEU A 51 -4.59 -14.07 2.78
N ILE A 52 -4.94 -12.79 2.70
CA ILE A 52 -6.23 -12.28 3.22
C ILE A 52 -7.40 -12.92 2.45
N GLY A 53 -7.29 -13.06 1.13
CA GLY A 53 -8.30 -13.76 0.31
C GLY A 53 -8.44 -15.26 0.65
N ALA A 54 -7.32 -15.92 0.96
CA ALA A 54 -7.32 -17.29 1.44
C ALA A 54 -8.02 -17.40 2.81
N LEU A 55 -7.74 -16.49 3.75
CA LEU A 55 -8.42 -16.41 5.04
C LEU A 55 -9.93 -16.20 4.88
N GLN A 56 -10.36 -15.30 3.99
CA GLN A 56 -11.78 -15.11 3.68
C GLN A 56 -12.43 -16.42 3.20
N THR A 57 -11.75 -17.14 2.31
CA THR A 57 -12.26 -18.40 1.74
C THR A 57 -12.35 -19.50 2.81
N THR A 58 -11.31 -19.64 3.64
CA THR A 58 -11.23 -20.69 4.67
C THR A 58 -12.12 -20.41 5.87
N THR A 59 -12.46 -19.15 6.13
CA THR A 59 -13.35 -18.74 7.23
C THR A 59 -14.81 -18.57 6.82
N LYS A 60 -15.13 -18.82 5.53
CA LYS A 60 -16.49 -18.73 5.02
C LYS A 60 -17.45 -19.64 5.80
N GLY A 61 -18.55 -19.06 6.28
CA GLY A 61 -19.54 -19.75 7.11
C GLY A 61 -19.27 -19.70 8.62
N ASN A 62 -18.05 -19.30 9.03
CA ASN A 62 -17.70 -19.08 10.44
C ASN A 62 -17.83 -17.61 10.88
N LEU A 63 -18.01 -16.69 9.93
CA LEU A 63 -18.17 -15.26 10.19
C LEU A 63 -19.65 -14.86 10.21
N ASP A 64 -20.01 -13.96 11.12
CA ASP A 64 -21.30 -13.28 11.07
C ASP A 64 -21.38 -12.31 9.88
N ALA A 65 -22.59 -11.87 9.54
CA ALA A 65 -22.82 -11.03 8.36
C ALA A 65 -22.00 -9.73 8.40
N LYS A 66 -21.83 -9.14 9.59
CA LYS A 66 -21.06 -7.91 9.78
C LYS A 66 -19.57 -8.13 9.54
N SER A 67 -18.98 -9.17 10.14
CA SER A 67 -17.55 -9.48 9.96
C SER A 67 -17.25 -9.87 8.52
N HIS A 68 -18.12 -10.64 7.89
CA HIS A 68 -17.98 -10.96 6.46
C HIS A 68 -17.94 -9.70 5.60
N ALA A 69 -18.88 -8.77 5.80
CA ALA A 69 -18.93 -7.51 5.05
C ALA A 69 -17.69 -6.63 5.29
N LEU A 70 -17.16 -6.59 6.51
CA LEU A 70 -15.93 -5.87 6.82
C LEU A 70 -14.73 -6.45 6.07
N LEU A 71 -14.59 -7.77 6.05
CA LEU A 71 -13.50 -8.45 5.34
C LEU A 71 -13.62 -8.25 3.82
N ASP A 72 -14.83 -8.34 3.26
CA ASP A 72 -15.09 -8.08 1.83
C ASP A 72 -14.69 -6.66 1.43
N GLY A 73 -15.07 -5.67 2.24
CA GLY A 73 -14.73 -4.27 2.00
C GLY A 73 -13.23 -4.02 2.06
N LEU A 74 -12.55 -4.54 3.09
CA LEU A 74 -11.11 -4.45 3.24
C LEU A 74 -10.37 -5.07 2.05
N LEU A 75 -10.76 -6.27 1.65
CA LEU A 75 -10.12 -6.98 0.54
C LEU A 75 -10.34 -6.26 -0.80
N SER A 76 -11.55 -5.70 -1.00
CA SER A 76 -11.88 -4.94 -2.20
C SER A 76 -11.04 -3.66 -2.31
N GLU A 77 -10.88 -2.93 -1.21
CA GLU A 77 -10.06 -1.72 -1.15
C GLU A 77 -8.59 -2.05 -1.45
N LEU A 78 -8.03 -3.08 -0.81
CA LEU A 78 -6.64 -3.49 -1.07
C LEU A 78 -6.40 -3.88 -2.53
N ARG A 79 -7.33 -4.61 -3.15
CA ARG A 79 -7.25 -4.98 -4.57
C ARG A 79 -7.30 -3.76 -5.48
N LEU A 80 -8.15 -2.78 -5.17
CA LEU A 80 -8.22 -1.53 -5.92
C LEU A 80 -6.90 -0.75 -5.81
N GLN A 81 -6.34 -0.66 -4.61
CA GLN A 81 -5.04 -0.02 -4.37
C GLN A 81 -3.92 -0.74 -5.13
N PHE A 82 -3.92 -2.07 -5.12
CA PHE A 82 -2.96 -2.88 -5.88
C PHE A 82 -3.02 -2.59 -7.39
N VAL A 83 -4.22 -2.52 -7.97
CA VAL A 83 -4.40 -2.19 -9.40
C VAL A 83 -3.88 -0.77 -9.72
N LYS A 84 -4.04 0.18 -8.79
CA LYS A 84 -3.57 1.57 -8.96
C LYS A 84 -2.07 1.73 -8.70
N ALA A 85 -1.43 0.79 -7.99
CA ALA A 85 -0.06 0.93 -7.52
C ALA A 85 0.99 1.10 -8.63
N PRO A 86 0.96 0.37 -9.77
CA PRO A 86 1.92 0.58 -10.85
C PRO A 86 1.89 1.99 -11.44
N ALA A 87 0.69 2.60 -11.54
CA ALA A 87 0.57 3.97 -12.04
C ALA A 87 1.17 4.97 -11.04
N ARG A 88 0.88 4.78 -9.76
CA ARG A 88 1.42 5.61 -8.67
C ARG A 88 2.94 5.50 -8.54
N GLN A 89 3.48 4.29 -8.65
CA GLN A 89 4.93 4.04 -8.59
C GLN A 89 5.66 4.85 -9.66
N ARG A 90 5.18 4.79 -10.92
CA ARG A 90 5.76 5.56 -12.03
C ARG A 90 5.72 7.07 -11.79
N GLN A 91 4.61 7.59 -11.24
CA GLN A 91 4.47 9.02 -10.94
C GLN A 91 5.52 9.48 -9.91
N LEU A 92 5.72 8.72 -8.83
CA LEU A 92 6.71 9.06 -7.81
C LEU A 92 8.15 8.95 -8.34
N GLU A 93 8.44 7.93 -9.16
CA GLU A 93 9.74 7.79 -9.83
C GLU A 93 10.02 8.95 -10.81
N GLU A 94 8.99 9.45 -11.51
CA GLU A 94 9.10 10.61 -12.40
C GLU A 94 9.34 11.91 -11.62
N GLU A 95 8.59 12.14 -10.54
CA GLU A 95 8.77 13.29 -9.64
C GLU A 95 10.18 13.33 -9.02
N GLU A 96 10.71 12.19 -8.58
CA GLU A 96 12.08 12.09 -8.05
C GLU A 96 13.13 12.44 -9.12
N ARG A 97 12.96 11.94 -10.35
CA ARG A 97 13.88 12.23 -11.47
C ARG A 97 13.85 13.71 -11.87
N ASP A 98 12.68 14.32 -11.89
CA ASP A 98 12.53 15.74 -12.20
C ASP A 98 13.19 16.60 -11.11
N ALA A 99 12.96 16.24 -9.83
CA ALA A 99 13.61 16.91 -8.70
C ALA A 99 15.14 16.79 -8.73
N GLU A 100 15.69 15.64 -9.13
CA GLU A 100 17.13 15.47 -9.34
C GLU A 100 17.68 16.33 -10.48
N THR A 101 16.96 16.39 -11.61
CA THR A 101 17.34 17.22 -12.77
C THR A 101 17.41 18.70 -12.39
N VAL A 102 16.42 19.18 -11.62
CA VAL A 102 16.39 20.54 -11.07
C VAL A 102 17.61 20.78 -10.16
N LYS A 103 17.89 19.88 -9.21
CA LYS A 103 19.05 20.00 -8.31
C LYS A 103 20.38 20.06 -9.06
N GLN A 104 20.57 19.26 -10.10
CA GLN A 104 21.78 19.26 -10.92
C GLN A 104 21.95 20.56 -11.71
N THR A 105 20.86 21.08 -12.28
CA THR A 105 20.85 22.35 -13.02
C THR A 105 21.30 23.52 -12.13
N PHE A 106 20.82 23.57 -10.88
CA PHE A 106 21.23 24.62 -9.93
C PHE A 106 22.64 24.43 -9.36
N ALA A 107 23.15 23.20 -9.29
CA ALA A 107 24.48 22.89 -8.75
C ALA A 107 25.64 23.16 -9.73
N SER A 108 25.38 23.25 -11.04
CA SER A 108 26.39 23.52 -12.09
C SER A 108 25.97 24.66 -13.02
N PRO A 109 26.10 25.95 -12.60
CA PRO A 109 25.54 27.10 -13.31
C PRO A 109 26.35 27.59 -14.53
N ARG A 110 27.20 26.76 -15.16
CA ARG A 110 28.21 27.25 -16.12
C ARG A 110 27.85 27.27 -17.61
N ASP A 111 26.67 26.84 -18.00
CA ASP A 111 26.21 26.91 -19.40
C ASP A 111 24.83 27.59 -19.53
N GLY A 112 24.70 28.79 -18.95
CA GLY A 112 23.63 29.69 -19.36
C GLY A 112 23.92 30.17 -20.79
N PRO A 113 22.94 30.19 -21.71
CA PRO A 113 23.16 30.75 -23.04
C PRO A 113 23.56 32.22 -22.84
N THR A 114 24.77 32.59 -23.22
CA THR A 114 25.14 34.00 -23.29
C THR A 114 24.27 34.60 -24.38
N GLU A 115 23.19 35.27 -23.99
CA GLU A 115 22.50 36.23 -24.86
C GLU A 115 23.56 37.19 -25.36
N SER A 116 23.97 36.96 -26.61
CA SER A 116 24.86 37.84 -27.34
C SER A 116 23.96 38.98 -27.81
N LEU A 117 23.95 40.06 -27.03
CA LEU A 117 23.34 41.35 -27.37
C LEU A 117 23.99 41.96 -28.62
#